data_AF-E0UCB1-F1
#
_entry.id   AF-E0UCB1-F1
#
_cell.length_a   1.000
_cell.length_b   1.000
_cell.length_c   1.000
_cell.angle_alpha   90.00
_cell.angle_beta   90.00
_cell.angle_gamma   90.00
#
_symmetry.space_group_name_H-M   'P 1'
#
loop_
_entity.id
_entity.type
_entity.pdbx_description
1 polymer ?
#
loop_
_entity_poly.entity_id
_entity_poly.type
_entity_poly.pdbx_seq_one_letter_code
_entity_poly.pdbx_strand_id
1 'polypeptide(L)' 'MDTPLYDKANRNTRKAMARYKKKWGHINWYRPRPQMLQRWMEELGWTEEQVLEQLSKERRYLIKELYGIDAPF' A
#
# COMPACT_ATOMS: atom_id res chain seq x y z
N MET A 1 6.22 -7.28 -10.23
CA MET A 1 6.54 -7.41 -8.80
C MET A 1 5.42 -8.19 -8.15
N ASP A 2 5.71 -9.05 -7.17
CA ASP A 2 4.64 -9.71 -6.40
C ASP A 2 3.94 -8.71 -5.47
N THR A 3 2.62 -8.79 -5.36
CA THR A 3 1.78 -7.82 -4.59
C THR A 3 0.85 -8.50 -3.58
N PRO A 4 1.39 -9.33 -2.66
CA PRO A 4 0.58 -10.12 -1.73
C PRO A 4 -0.35 -9.29 -0.85
N LEU A 5 0.05 -8.07 -0.45
CA LEU A 5 -0.80 -7.22 0.39
C LEU A 5 -1.95 -6.61 -0.42
N TYR A 6 -1.68 -6.16 -1.65
CA TYR A 6 -2.67 -5.62 -2.58
C TYR A 6 -3.72 -6.67 -2.98
N ASP A 7 -3.31 -7.92 -3.19
CA ASP A 7 -4.22 -8.98 -3.61
C ASP A 7 -5.12 -9.47 -2.47
N LYS A 8 -4.61 -9.47 -1.23
CA LYS A 8 -5.39 -9.73 0.00
C LYS A 8 -6.20 -8.52 0.48
N ALA A 9 -5.94 -7.34 -0.05
CA ALA A 9 -6.64 -6.12 0.33
C ALA A 9 -8.08 -6.10 -0.21
N ASN A 10 -9.00 -5.57 0.60
CA ASN A 10 -10.35 -5.30 0.12
C ASN A 10 -10.35 -4.15 -0.91
N ARG A 11 -11.46 -3.99 -1.64
CA ARG A 11 -11.62 -2.98 -2.70
C ARG A 11 -11.24 -1.56 -2.26
N ASN A 12 -11.61 -1.16 -1.05
CA ASN A 12 -11.33 0.20 -0.55
C ASN A 12 -9.86 0.39 -0.20
N THR A 13 -9.24 -0.61 0.41
CA THR A 13 -7.79 -0.65 0.66
C THR A 13 -7.02 -0.62 -0.64
N ARG A 14 -7.38 -1.44 -1.65
CA ARG A 14 -6.75 -1.42 -2.98
C ARG A 14 -6.81 -0.03 -3.63
N LYS A 15 -7.99 0.61 -3.58
CA LYS A 15 -8.15 2.00 -4.07
C LYS A 15 -7.28 3.00 -3.30
N ALA A 16 -7.12 2.84 -1.99
CA ALA A 16 -6.27 3.71 -1.19
C ALA A 16 -4.77 3.48 -1.46
N MET A 17 -4.36 2.21 -1.65
CA MET A 17 -3.00 1.80 -2.05
C MET A 17 -2.61 2.43 -3.39
N ALA A 18 -3.49 2.35 -4.39
CA ALA A 18 -3.27 2.90 -5.73
C ALA A 18 -3.38 4.43 -5.81
N ARG A 19 -3.83 5.13 -4.76
CA ARG A 19 -4.06 6.57 -4.82
C ARG A 19 -2.76 7.35 -4.59
N TYR A 20 -2.33 8.08 -5.62
CA TYR A 20 -1.16 8.97 -5.58
C TYR A 20 -1.46 10.36 -4.97
N LYS A 21 -2.49 11.05 -5.46
CA LYS A 21 -2.86 12.41 -5.02
C LYS A 21 -4.20 12.46 -4.30
N LYS A 22 -4.33 13.40 -3.37
CA LYS A 22 -5.61 13.84 -2.79
C LYS A 22 -6.37 14.72 -3.78
N LYS A 23 -7.64 15.03 -3.47
CA LYS A 23 -8.51 15.91 -4.30
C LYS A 23 -7.82 17.23 -4.69
N TRP A 24 -7.03 17.79 -3.78
CA TRP A 24 -6.35 19.08 -3.94
C TRP A 24 -4.89 18.96 -4.41
N GLY A 25 -4.53 17.86 -5.06
CA GLY A 25 -3.20 17.68 -5.67
C GLY A 25 -2.07 17.29 -4.72
N HIS A 26 -2.27 17.41 -3.40
CA HIS A 26 -1.28 16.97 -2.40
C HIS A 26 -1.01 15.46 -2.47
N ILE A 27 0.22 15.08 -2.15
CA ILE A 27 0.62 13.67 -2.02
C ILE A 27 -0.27 12.96 -1.00
N ASN A 28 -0.74 11.77 -1.35
CA ASN A 28 -1.51 10.91 -0.47
C ASN A 28 -0.58 9.97 0.30
N TRP A 29 -0.11 10.43 1.47
CA TRP A 29 0.55 9.58 2.46
C TRP A 29 -0.46 8.58 3.02
N TYR A 30 -0.30 7.31 2.65
CA TYR A 30 -1.20 6.27 3.11
C TYR A 30 -0.73 5.71 4.43
N ARG A 31 -1.65 5.69 5.39
CA ARG A 31 -1.47 5.04 6.67
C ARG A 31 -2.41 3.84 6.71
N PRO A 32 -1.89 2.61 6.75
CA PRO A 32 -2.72 1.43 6.93
C PRO A 32 -3.44 1.49 8.28
N ARG A 33 -4.61 0.84 8.37
CA ARG A 33 -5.34 0.73 9.64
C ARG A 33 -4.64 -0.30 10.54
N PRO A 34 -4.52 -0.08 11.85
CA PRO A 34 -3.86 -1.02 12.77
C PRO A 34 -4.42 -2.45 12.68
N GLN A 35 -5.74 -2.59 12.61
CA GLN A 35 -6.42 -3.89 12.48
C GLN A 35 -6.04 -4.64 11.19
N MET A 36 -5.75 -3.90 10.11
CA MET A 36 -5.37 -4.48 8.83
C MET A 36 -3.90 -4.91 8.84
N LEU A 37 -3.04 -4.11 9.46
CA LEU A 37 -1.64 -4.47 9.72
C LEU A 37 -1.56 -5.76 10.52
N GLN A 38 -2.25 -5.82 11.66
CA GLN A 38 -2.28 -7.00 12.51
C GLN A 38 -2.74 -8.25 11.74
N ARG A 39 -3.83 -8.13 10.97
CA ARG A 39 -4.32 -9.25 10.15
C ARG A 39 -3.27 -9.74 9.15
N TRP A 40 -2.58 -8.82 8.47
CA TRP A 40 -1.53 -9.21 7.51
C TRP A 40 -0.31 -9.81 8.17
N MET A 41 0.07 -9.32 9.36
CA MET A 41 1.13 -9.92 10.16
C MET A 41 0.78 -11.37 10.53
N GLU A 42 -0.45 -11.61 10.99
CA GLU A 42 -0.94 -12.94 11.36
C GLU A 42 -1.04 -13.87 10.14
N GLU A 43 -1.58 -13.40 9.02
CA GLU A 43 -1.75 -14.22 7.81
C GLU A 43 -0.43 -14.60 7.12
N LEU A 44 0.57 -13.73 7.20
CA LEU A 44 1.84 -13.89 6.47
C LEU A 44 2.99 -14.32 7.40
N GLY A 45 2.79 -14.30 8.71
CA GLY A 45 3.84 -14.52 9.71
C GLY A 45 4.91 -13.43 9.68
N TRP A 46 4.56 -12.22 9.24
CA TRP A 46 5.49 -11.10 9.08
C TRP A 46 5.51 -10.18 10.30
N THR A 47 6.63 -9.50 10.49
CA THR A 47 6.70 -8.39 11.44
C THR A 47 5.99 -7.15 10.90
N GLU A 48 5.63 -6.22 11.78
CA GLU A 48 5.02 -4.96 11.36
C GLU A 48 5.90 -4.20 10.36
N GLU A 49 7.21 -4.16 10.62
CA GLU A 49 8.20 -3.53 9.74
C GLU A 49 8.22 -4.15 8.34
N GLN A 50 8.19 -5.48 8.24
CA GLN A 50 8.14 -6.19 6.95
C GLN A 50 6.86 -5.87 6.18
N VAL A 51 5.71 -5.84 6.87
CA VAL A 51 4.43 -5.48 6.24
C VAL A 51 4.46 -4.04 5.75
N LEU A 52 4.97 -3.11 6.56
CA LEU A 52 5.08 -1.69 6.18
C LEU A 52 6.03 -1.48 5.01
N GLU A 53 7.19 -2.15 5.01
CA GLU A 53 8.17 -2.09 3.93
C GLU A 53 7.58 -2.63 2.63
N GLN A 54 6.97 -3.82 2.67
CA GLN A 54 6.32 -4.41 1.50
C GLN A 54 5.16 -3.53 1.02
N LEU A 55 4.36 -2.97 1.93
CA LEU A 55 3.28 -2.07 1.58
C LEU A 55 3.78 -0.82 0.85
N SER A 56 4.91 -0.26 1.29
CA SER A 56 5.52 0.89 0.60
C SER A 56 5.99 0.51 -0.81
N LYS A 57 6.69 -0.62 -0.94
CA LYS A 57 7.14 -1.14 -2.24
C LYS A 57 5.96 -1.38 -3.20
N GLU A 58 4.89 -2.03 -2.73
CA GLU A 58 3.69 -2.27 -3.52
C GLU A 58 3.00 -0.97 -3.93
N ARG A 59 2.90 0.01 -3.04
CA ARG A 59 2.34 1.33 -3.39
C ARG A 59 3.16 2.03 -4.46
N ARG A 60 4.49 2.04 -4.31
CA ARG A 60 5.40 2.65 -5.28
C ARG A 60 5.24 1.98 -6.64
N TYR A 61 5.20 0.65 -6.67
CA TYR A 61 4.93 -0.13 -7.88
C TYR A 61 3.58 0.25 -8.52
N LEU A 62 2.48 0.21 -7.75
CA LEU A 62 1.14 0.55 -8.25
C LEU A 62 1.05 1.98 -8.81
N ILE A 63 1.70 2.94 -8.14
CA ILE A 63 1.67 4.34 -8.58
C ILE A 63 2.51 4.52 -9.84
N LYS A 64 3.66 3.85 -9.95
CA LYS A 64 4.47 3.84 -11.16
C LYS A 64 3.71 3.23 -12.34
N GLU A 65 3.05 2.11 -12.15
CA GLU A 65 2.27 1.45 -13.21
C GLU A 65 1.05 2.27 -13.65
N LEU A 66 0.32 2.89 -12.71
CA LEU A 66 -0.92 3.61 -13.03
C LEU A 66 -0.70 5.05 -13.52
N TYR A 67 0.37 5.71 -13.06
CA TYR A 67 0.59 7.13 -13.34
C TYR A 67 1.93 7.42 -14.04
N GLY A 68 2.81 6.43 -14.21
CA GLY A 68 4.15 6.64 -14.76
C GLY A 68 5.08 7.42 -13.83
N ILE A 69 4.73 7.53 -12.55
CA ILE A 69 5.45 8.36 -11.57
C ILE A 69 6.18 7.47 -10.57
N ASP A 70 7.48 7.71 -10.41
CA ASP A 70 8.24 7.12 -9.33
C ASP A 70 8.11 7.97 -8.06
N ALA A 71 7.33 7.49 -7.10
CA ALA A 71 6.92 8.29 -5.96
C ALA A 71 7.71 7.93 -4.68
N PRO A 72 8.04 8.92 -3.82
CA PRO A 72 9.07 8.80 -2.79
C PRO A 72 8.55 8.30 -1.42
N PHE A 73 7.73 7.24 -1.39
CA PHE A 73 7.24 6.65 -0.13
C PHE A 73 8.10 5.48 0.33
#